data_AF-A0A535FFJ2-F1
#
_entry.id   AF-A0A535FFJ2-F1
#
_cell.length_a   1.000
_cell.length_b   1.000
_cell.length_c   1.000
_cell.angle_alpha   90.00
_cell.angle_beta   90.00
_cell.angle_gamma   90.00
#
_symmetry.space_group_name_H-M   'P 1'
#
loop_
_entity.id
_entity.type
_entity.pdbx_description
1 polymer ?
#
loop_
_entity_poly.entity_id
_entity_poly.type
_entity_poly.pdbx_seq_one_letter_code
_entity_poly.pdbx_strand_id
1 'polypeptide(L)'
;AQILRDEIPELRLRVVNVTDLLVLERDTAHPHGLDDELFAALFTAEAPVLINFHGYVSAVKQLLFGRPHAHMHRFHINGYQEEGTTTTPFDMNVRNGTSRYHLIIQAIRLAAVHNPVVAVRASERVHHYEYILVDHRRYIQEHGVDPDEIKNWKWHD
;
A
#
# COMPACT_ATOMS: atom_id res chain seq x y z
N ALA A 1 -6.22 -5.89 -1.80
CA ALA A 1 -5.79 -7.26 -2.16
C ALA A 1 -6.88 -7.99 -2.95
N GLN A 2 -8.07 -8.19 -2.38
CA GLN A 2 -9.21 -8.81 -3.06
C GLN A 2 -9.57 -8.16 -4.40
N ILE A 3 -9.81 -6.85 -4.43
CA ILE A 3 -10.08 -6.11 -5.67
C ILE A 3 -9.03 -6.37 -6.77
N LEU A 4 -7.75 -6.39 -6.42
CA LEU A 4 -6.67 -6.70 -7.37
C LEU A 4 -6.73 -8.15 -7.86
N ARG A 5 -7.07 -9.10 -6.97
CA ARG A 5 -7.23 -10.52 -7.32
C ARG A 5 -8.37 -10.71 -8.32
N ASP A 6 -9.47 -9.98 -8.13
CA ASP A 6 -10.66 -10.10 -8.98
C ASP A 6 -10.45 -9.42 -10.34
N GLU A 7 -9.81 -8.25 -10.35
CA GLU A 7 -9.69 -7.43 -11.56
C GLU A 7 -8.44 -7.72 -12.40
N ILE A 8 -7.37 -8.21 -11.77
CA ILE A 8 -6.05 -8.47 -12.37
C ILE A 8 -5.47 -9.75 -11.75
N PRO A 9 -6.07 -10.92 -12.00
CA PRO A 9 -5.64 -12.19 -11.39
C PRO A 9 -4.19 -12.58 -11.73
N GLU A 10 -3.62 -12.02 -12.79
CA GLU A 10 -2.23 -12.21 -13.20
C GLU A 10 -1.24 -11.48 -12.28
N LEU A 11 -1.72 -10.53 -11.47
CA LEU A 11 -0.95 -9.82 -10.46
C LEU A 11 -0.89 -10.67 -9.18
N ARG A 12 0.19 -11.43 -9.04
CA ARG A 12 0.46 -12.22 -7.84
C ARG A 12 0.85 -11.32 -6.67
N LEU A 13 0.14 -11.44 -5.56
CA LEU A 13 0.34 -10.65 -4.35
C LEU A 13 0.68 -11.55 -3.17
N ARG A 14 1.52 -11.03 -2.28
CA ARG A 14 1.65 -11.50 -0.91
C ARG A 14 1.19 -10.38 0.02
N VAL A 15 0.37 -10.71 1.00
CA VAL A 15 -0.04 -9.78 2.06
C VAL A 15 0.71 -10.17 3.32
N VAL A 16 1.42 -9.21 3.91
CA VAL A 16 2.14 -9.38 5.18
C VAL A 16 1.55 -8.38 6.17
N ASN A 17 1.09 -8.88 7.32
CA ASN A 17 0.63 -8.03 8.41
C ASN A 17 1.74 -7.88 9.45
N VAL A 18 2.14 -6.65 9.75
CA VAL A 18 3.21 -6.34 10.71
C VAL A 18 2.57 -5.76 11.97
N THR A 19 2.66 -6.50 13.08
CA THR A 19 2.07 -6.11 14.38
C THR A 19 3.10 -5.54 15.34
N ASP A 20 4.26 -6.19 15.44
CA ASP A 20 5.46 -5.61 16.06
C ASP A 20 6.29 -4.93 14.97
N LEU A 21 6.45 -3.61 15.06
CA LEU A 21 7.19 -2.85 14.05
C LEU A 21 8.70 -3.09 14.13
N LEU A 22 9.23 -3.45 15.31
CA LEU A 22 10.67 -3.62 15.54
C LEU A 22 11.24 -4.84 14.82
N VAL A 23 10.39 -5.75 14.36
CA VAL A 23 10.78 -6.88 13.49
C VAL A 23 11.39 -6.41 12.16
N LEU A 24 11.09 -5.17 11.75
CA LEU A 24 11.67 -4.56 10.55
C LEU A 24 13.14 -4.14 10.73
N GLU A 25 13.66 -4.06 11.95
CA GLU A 25 15.08 -3.77 12.23
C GLU A 25 15.89 -5.07 12.28
N ARG A 26 17.22 -5.01 12.06
CA ARG A 26 18.09 -6.20 12.10
C ARG A 26 18.17 -6.80 13.50
N ASP A 27 18.19 -8.12 13.57
CA ASP A 27 18.44 -8.88 14.81
C ASP A 27 19.75 -8.47 15.52
N THR A 28 20.76 -8.05 14.75
CA THR A 28 22.02 -7.51 15.28
C THR A 28 21.88 -6.15 15.97
N ALA A 29 20.81 -5.40 15.69
CA ALA A 29 20.56 -4.06 16.23
C ALA A 29 19.48 -4.05 17.32
N HIS A 30 18.49 -4.94 17.23
CA HIS A 30 17.41 -5.03 18.21
C HIS A 30 16.96 -6.49 18.43
N PRO A 31 16.67 -6.92 19.68
CA PRO A 31 16.32 -8.32 20.00
C PRO A 31 15.05 -8.85 19.31
N HIS A 32 14.17 -7.97 18.86
CA HIS A 32 12.96 -8.35 18.12
C HIS A 32 13.19 -8.36 16.60
N GLY A 33 14.33 -7.85 16.16
CA GLY A 33 14.66 -7.73 14.76
C GLY A 33 14.74 -9.09 14.09
N LEU A 34 14.25 -9.19 12.84
CA LEU A 34 14.39 -10.41 12.06
C LEU A 34 15.81 -10.51 11.51
N ASP A 35 16.33 -11.75 11.44
CA ASP A 35 17.47 -12.05 10.60
C ASP A 35 17.15 -11.80 9.11
N ASP A 36 18.18 -11.77 8.28
CA ASP A 36 18.03 -11.42 6.86
C ASP A 36 17.27 -12.50 6.06
N GLU A 37 17.34 -13.77 6.46
CA GLU A 37 16.66 -14.88 5.78
C GLU A 37 15.15 -14.82 6.01
N LEU A 38 14.72 -14.66 7.26
CA LEU A 38 13.32 -14.56 7.64
C LEU A 38 12.70 -13.25 7.12
N PHE A 39 13.45 -12.15 7.14
CA PHE A 39 13.03 -10.90 6.51
C PHE A 39 12.78 -11.10 5.00
N ALA A 40 13.72 -11.72 4.28
CA ALA A 40 13.56 -12.03 2.86
C ALA A 40 12.45 -13.06 2.60
N ALA A 41 12.22 -14.01 3.51
CA ALA A 41 11.11 -14.96 3.38
C ALA A 41 9.75 -14.25 3.41
N LEU A 42 9.60 -13.18 4.19
CA LEU A 42 8.37 -12.37 4.27
C LEU A 42 8.26 -11.37 3.13
N PHE A 43 9.28 -10.54 2.92
CA PHE A 43 9.24 -9.39 2.01
C PHE A 43 9.81 -9.68 0.62
N THR A 44 10.32 -10.90 0.40
CA THR A 44 11.08 -11.33 -0.78
C THR A 44 12.44 -10.65 -0.89
N ALA A 45 13.35 -11.25 -1.65
CA ALA A 45 14.65 -10.65 -1.93
C ALA A 45 14.56 -9.50 -2.94
N GLU A 46 13.63 -9.57 -3.90
CA GLU A 46 13.66 -8.70 -5.11
C GLU A 46 12.32 -8.04 -5.49
N ALA A 47 11.17 -8.58 -5.06
CA ALA A 47 9.89 -8.02 -5.49
C ALA A 47 9.66 -6.64 -4.85
N PRO A 48 8.95 -5.72 -5.54
CA PRO A 48 8.51 -4.48 -4.94
C PRO A 48 7.63 -4.72 -3.71
N VAL A 49 7.85 -3.95 -2.65
CA VAL A 49 7.10 -4.02 -1.39
C VAL A 49 6.39 -2.69 -1.17
N LEU A 50 5.07 -2.75 -1.04
CA LEU A 50 4.24 -1.59 -0.69
C LEU A 50 3.82 -1.69 0.78
N ILE A 51 4.38 -0.82 1.62
CA ILE A 51 4.02 -0.70 3.03
C ILE A 51 2.98 0.42 3.19
N ASN A 52 1.88 0.13 3.88
CA ASN A 52 0.91 1.14 4.29
C ASN A 52 0.91 1.25 5.82
N PHE A 53 1.56 2.28 6.36
CA PHE A 53 1.85 2.43 7.78
C PHE A 53 0.90 3.43 8.45
N HIS A 54 0.54 3.21 9.71
CA HIS A 54 -0.41 4.05 10.43
C HIS A 54 0.19 5.38 10.92
N GLY A 55 1.52 5.47 11.04
CA GLY A 55 2.23 6.65 11.51
C GLY A 55 3.10 7.28 10.43
N TYR A 56 4.10 8.06 10.86
CA TYR A 56 5.04 8.70 9.96
C TYR A 56 5.94 7.71 9.23
N VAL A 57 6.10 7.93 7.92
CA VAL A 57 6.94 7.11 7.03
C VAL A 57 8.40 7.05 7.50
N SER A 58 8.89 8.09 8.19
CA SER A 58 10.27 8.16 8.71
C SER A 58 10.61 7.00 9.66
N ALA A 59 9.66 6.57 10.50
CA ALA A 59 9.88 5.46 11.44
C ALA A 59 10.21 4.15 10.71
N VAL A 60 9.44 3.82 9.67
CA VAL A 60 9.67 2.62 8.86
C VAL A 60 11.00 2.73 8.10
N LYS A 61 11.29 3.90 7.51
CA LYS A 61 12.56 4.15 6.80
C LYS A 61 13.77 3.96 7.71
N GLN A 62 13.68 4.41 8.95
CA GLN A 62 14.75 4.25 9.94
C GLN A 62 14.98 2.77 10.27
N LEU A 63 13.93 1.99 10.51
CA LEU A 63 14.04 0.57 10.87
C LEU A 63 14.59 -0.28 9.72
N LEU A 64 14.24 0.06 8.47
CA LEU A 64 14.75 -0.63 7.28
C LEU A 64 16.19 -0.23 6.91
N PHE A 65 16.72 0.84 7.50
CA PHE A 65 18.05 1.33 7.15
C PHE A 65 19.14 0.29 7.46
N GLY A 66 20.06 0.09 6.52
CA GLY A 66 21.17 -0.85 6.69
C GLY A 66 20.83 -2.34 6.53
N ARG A 67 19.59 -2.69 6.14
CA ARG A 67 19.23 -4.06 5.73
C ARG A 67 19.70 -4.37 4.30
N PRO A 68 20.40 -5.50 4.07
CA PRO A 68 20.87 -5.89 2.75
C PRO A 68 19.75 -6.00 1.71
N HIS A 69 18.60 -6.59 2.10
CA HIS A 69 17.45 -6.78 1.21
C HIS A 69 16.36 -5.71 1.37
N ALA A 70 16.65 -4.59 2.04
CA ALA A 70 15.74 -3.45 2.08
C ALA A 70 16.29 -2.27 1.27
N HIS A 71 16.78 -2.55 0.05
CA HIS A 71 17.18 -1.47 -0.84
C HIS A 71 15.99 -0.50 -1.02
N MET A 72 16.20 0.78 -0.71
CA MET A 72 15.12 1.77 -0.65
C MET A 72 14.34 1.92 -1.96
N HIS A 73 14.89 1.44 -3.09
CA HIS A 73 14.21 1.47 -4.39
C HIS A 73 13.05 0.47 -4.50
N ARG A 74 13.02 -0.62 -3.71
CA ARG A 74 11.94 -1.62 -3.75
C ARG A 74 10.86 -1.40 -2.69
N PHE A 75 11.19 -0.69 -1.60
CA PHE A 75 10.25 -0.41 -0.52
C PHE A 75 9.57 0.93 -0.76
N HIS A 76 8.31 0.86 -1.15
CA HIS A 76 7.41 2.00 -1.30
C HIS A 76 6.58 2.12 -0.03
N ILE A 77 6.72 3.22 0.69
CA ILE A 77 6.15 3.36 2.03
C ILE A 77 5.17 4.53 2.03
N ASN A 78 3.90 4.21 2.25
CA ASN A 78 2.84 5.15 2.54
C ASN A 78 2.62 5.23 4.04
N GLY A 79 2.15 6.38 4.50
CA GLY A 79 1.81 6.60 5.90
C GLY A 79 1.27 8.00 6.08
N TYR A 80 1.19 8.45 7.32
CA TYR A 80 0.74 9.79 7.64
C TYR A 80 1.69 10.86 7.07
N GLN A 81 1.13 11.85 6.40
CA GLN A 81 1.83 12.95 5.71
C GLN A 81 1.42 14.34 6.21
N GLU A 82 0.78 14.43 7.39
CA GLU A 82 0.23 15.68 7.93
C GLU A 82 -0.91 16.30 7.11
N GLU A 83 -1.55 15.50 6.26
CA GLU A 83 -2.66 15.94 5.44
C GLU A 83 -3.98 15.53 6.10
N GLY A 84 -4.71 16.51 6.65
CA GLY A 84 -5.93 16.27 7.40
C GLY A 84 -6.77 17.51 7.63
N THR A 85 -8.07 17.32 7.77
CA THR A 85 -9.03 18.36 8.17
C THR A 85 -10.32 17.70 8.66
N THR A 86 -11.33 18.47 9.03
CA THR A 86 -12.68 17.93 9.27
C THR A 86 -13.24 17.39 7.96
N THR A 87 -13.23 16.07 7.81
CA THR A 87 -13.66 15.37 6.59
C THR A 87 -14.15 13.95 6.91
N THR A 88 -14.50 13.18 5.88
CA THR A 88 -14.96 11.79 6.03
C THR A 88 -13.82 10.83 6.35
N PRO A 89 -14.09 9.68 7.02
CA PRO A 89 -13.05 8.72 7.38
C PRO A 89 -12.21 8.20 6.20
N PHE A 90 -12.82 7.94 5.04
CA PHE A 90 -12.05 7.49 3.86
C PHE A 90 -11.27 8.63 3.23
N ASP A 91 -11.79 9.87 3.23
CA ASP A 91 -11.05 11.04 2.72
C ASP A 91 -9.75 11.30 3.50
N MET A 92 -9.74 11.06 4.82
CA MET A 92 -8.50 11.11 5.61
C MET A 92 -7.41 10.18 5.04
N ASN A 93 -7.78 9.00 4.55
CA ASN A 93 -6.84 8.08 3.90
C ASN A 93 -6.48 8.52 2.48
N VAL A 94 -7.42 9.10 1.74
CA VAL A 94 -7.19 9.64 0.39
C VAL A 94 -6.14 10.75 0.44
N ARG A 95 -6.25 11.68 1.40
CA ARG A 95 -5.32 12.79 1.60
C ARG A 95 -3.89 12.36 1.89
N ASN A 96 -3.73 11.28 2.65
CA ASN A 96 -2.40 10.75 3.01
C ASN A 96 -1.86 9.72 1.99
N GLY A 97 -2.57 9.46 0.89
CA GLY A 97 -2.18 8.46 -0.10
C GLY A 97 -2.23 7.01 0.42
N THR A 98 -2.96 6.77 1.51
CA THR A 98 -3.06 5.47 2.21
C THR A 98 -4.37 4.74 1.90
N SER A 99 -5.26 5.34 1.10
CA SER A 99 -6.55 4.73 0.74
C SER A 99 -6.38 3.50 -0.15
N ARG A 100 -7.38 2.60 -0.13
CA ARG A 100 -7.36 1.37 -0.94
C ARG A 100 -7.10 1.64 -2.42
N TYR A 101 -7.61 2.75 -2.96
CA TYR A 101 -7.44 3.11 -4.38
C TYR A 101 -6.01 3.54 -4.70
N HIS A 102 -5.35 4.28 -3.80
CA HIS A 102 -3.92 4.56 -3.94
C HIS A 102 -3.08 3.29 -3.89
N LEU A 103 -3.40 2.36 -2.99
CA LEU A 103 -2.69 1.08 -2.90
C LEU A 103 -2.88 0.23 -4.17
N ILE A 104 -4.08 0.22 -4.74
CA ILE A 104 -4.37 -0.47 -6.01
C ILE A 104 -3.54 0.14 -7.15
N ILE A 105 -3.59 1.46 -7.33
CA ILE A 105 -2.84 2.17 -8.37
C ILE A 105 -1.33 1.87 -8.25
N GLN A 106 -0.78 1.97 -7.04
CA GLN A 106 0.64 1.73 -6.78
C GLN A 106 1.01 0.27 -7.05
N ALA A 107 0.23 -0.70 -6.57
CA ALA A 107 0.47 -2.12 -6.83
C ALA A 107 0.49 -2.44 -8.33
N ILE A 108 -0.46 -1.88 -9.10
CA ILE A 108 -0.53 -2.06 -10.56
C ILE A 108 0.71 -1.47 -11.23
N ARG A 109 1.08 -0.23 -10.90
CA ARG A 109 2.25 0.45 -11.49
C ARG A 109 3.53 -0.33 -11.21
N LEU A 110 3.73 -0.77 -9.98
CA LEU A 110 4.92 -1.55 -9.58
C LEU A 110 4.97 -2.91 -10.29
N ALA A 111 3.84 -3.61 -10.35
CA ALA A 111 3.78 -4.90 -11.02
C ALA A 111 3.99 -4.79 -12.54
N ALA A 112 3.44 -3.75 -13.18
CA ALA A 112 3.53 -3.55 -14.64
C ALA A 112 4.98 -3.42 -15.16
N VAL A 113 5.90 -2.91 -14.33
CA VAL A 113 7.33 -2.82 -14.68
C VAL A 113 7.96 -4.20 -14.90
N HIS A 114 7.47 -5.22 -14.18
CA HIS A 114 8.06 -6.56 -14.15
C HIS A 114 7.17 -7.64 -14.77
N ASN A 115 5.88 -7.34 -15.01
CA ASN A 115 4.90 -8.28 -15.53
C ASN A 115 4.22 -7.70 -16.78
N PRO A 116 4.65 -8.12 -17.99
CA PRO A 116 4.05 -7.66 -19.24
C PRO A 116 2.55 -7.91 -19.36
N VAL A 117 2.03 -8.97 -18.74
CA VAL A 117 0.60 -9.29 -18.79
C VAL A 117 -0.22 -8.27 -17.99
N VAL A 118 0.27 -7.89 -16.80
CA VAL A 118 -0.32 -6.80 -16.00
C VAL A 118 -0.19 -5.46 -16.75
N ALA A 119 0.95 -5.23 -17.42
CA ALA A 119 1.22 -3.98 -18.13
C ALA A 119 0.17 -3.66 -19.21
N VAL A 120 -0.38 -4.67 -19.88
CA VAL A 120 -1.43 -4.51 -20.90
C VAL A 120 -2.66 -3.78 -20.35
N ARG A 121 -3.04 -4.05 -19.10
CA ARG A 121 -4.22 -3.48 -18.43
C ARG A 121 -3.90 -2.32 -17.50
N ALA A 122 -2.62 -2.08 -17.24
CA ALA A 122 -2.18 -1.15 -16.21
C ALA A 122 -2.71 0.27 -16.44
N SER A 123 -2.60 0.77 -17.68
CA SER A 123 -3.06 2.12 -18.01
C SER A 123 -4.55 2.29 -17.75
N GLU A 124 -5.40 1.41 -18.32
CA GLU A 124 -6.85 1.47 -18.16
C GLU A 124 -7.25 1.43 -16.68
N ARG A 125 -6.73 0.45 -15.93
CA ARG A 125 -7.09 0.27 -14.51
C ARG A 125 -6.61 1.43 -13.65
N VAL A 126 -5.40 1.94 -13.88
CA VAL A 126 -4.89 3.11 -13.15
C VAL A 126 -5.78 4.32 -13.38
N HIS A 127 -6.13 4.63 -14.65
CA HIS A 127 -7.01 5.76 -14.96
C HIS A 127 -8.40 5.60 -14.34
N HIS A 128 -8.94 4.38 -14.30
CA HIS A 128 -10.22 4.11 -13.63
C HIS A 128 -10.19 4.50 -12.15
N TYR A 129 -9.17 4.09 -11.40
CA TYR A 129 -9.07 4.44 -9.97
C TYR A 129 -8.71 5.91 -9.74
N GLU A 130 -7.94 6.54 -10.64
CA GLU A 130 -7.71 7.98 -10.60
C GLU A 130 -9.03 8.75 -10.80
N TYR A 131 -9.88 8.30 -11.71
CA TYR A 131 -11.22 8.86 -11.90
C TYR A 131 -12.09 8.69 -10.64
N ILE A 132 -12.10 7.50 -10.03
CA ILE A 132 -12.83 7.26 -8.77
C ILE A 132 -12.36 8.20 -7.66
N LEU A 133 -11.06 8.47 -7.54
CA LEU A 133 -10.54 9.41 -6.55
C LEU A 133 -11.02 10.86 -6.79
N VAL A 134 -11.11 11.28 -8.05
CA VAL A 134 -11.68 12.59 -8.42
C VAL A 134 -13.17 12.65 -8.09
N ASP A 135 -13.91 11.58 -8.40
CA ASP A 135 -15.35 11.50 -8.16
C ASP A 135 -15.68 11.45 -6.66
N HIS A 136 -14.93 10.67 -5.87
CA HIS A 136 -15.04 10.60 -4.42
C HIS A 136 -14.92 12.00 -3.79
N ARG A 137 -13.95 12.81 -4.24
CA ARG A 137 -13.78 14.18 -3.75
C ARG A 137 -15.02 15.04 -3.99
N ARG A 138 -15.66 14.92 -5.16
CA ARG A 138 -16.90 15.66 -5.46
C ARG A 138 -18.04 15.16 -4.59
N TYR A 139 -18.17 13.85 -4.45
CA TYR A 139 -19.21 13.22 -3.66
C TYR A 139 -19.20 13.68 -2.19
N ILE A 140 -18.03 13.66 -1.54
CA ILE A 140 -17.93 14.05 -0.12
C ILE A 140 -18.18 15.55 0.08
N GLN A 141 -17.85 16.39 -0.90
CA GLN A 141 -18.10 17.83 -0.84
C GLN A 141 -19.61 18.14 -0.92
N GLU A 142 -20.34 17.37 -1.73
CA GLU A 142 -21.77 17.54 -1.91
C GLU A 142 -22.59 16.88 -0.79
N HIS A 143 -22.20 15.69 -0.33
CA HIS A 143 -23.01 14.86 0.57
C HIS A 143 -22.50 14.82 2.01
N GLY A 144 -21.24 15.22 2.27
CA GLY A 144 -20.64 15.19 3.61
C GLY A 144 -20.41 13.81 4.19
N VAL A 145 -20.54 12.74 3.38
CA VAL A 145 -20.39 11.35 3.81
C VAL A 145 -19.64 10.53 2.77
N ASP A 146 -18.99 9.45 3.19
CA ASP A 146 -18.38 8.51 2.23
C ASP A 146 -19.45 7.77 1.42
N PRO A 147 -19.18 7.44 0.14
CA PRO A 147 -20.06 6.64 -0.69
C PRO A 147 -20.41 5.27 -0.09
N ASP A 148 -21.56 4.72 -0.46
CA ASP A 148 -22.01 3.41 0.04
C ASP A 148 -21.07 2.27 -0.36
N GLU A 149 -20.44 2.35 -1.54
CA GLU A 149 -19.41 1.40 -1.96
C GLU A 149 -18.22 1.37 -0.98
N ILE A 150 -17.94 2.48 -0.29
CA ILE A 150 -16.86 2.56 0.68
C ILE A 150 -17.29 1.92 2.00
N LYS A 151 -18.47 2.29 2.49
CA LYS A 151 -19.03 1.88 3.79
C LYS A 151 -19.46 0.42 3.83
N ASN A 152 -20.05 -0.06 2.75
CA ASN A 152 -20.67 -1.39 2.68
C ASN A 152 -19.74 -2.43 2.06
N TRP A 153 -18.49 -2.07 1.75
CA TRP A 153 -17.51 -3.02 1.24
C TRP A 153 -17.23 -4.11 2.28
N LYS A 154 -17.20 -5.36 1.81
CA LYS A 154 -16.91 -6.53 2.63
C LYS A 154 -15.91 -7.43 1.92
N TRP A 155 -15.04 -8.03 2.74
CA TRP A 155 -14.21 -9.11 2.27
C TRP A 155 -15.08 -10.31 1.87
N HIS A 156 -14.74 -10.95 0.75
CA HIS A 156 -15.27 -12.26 0.37
C HIS A 156 -14.10 -13.17 0.01
N ASP A 157 -14.30 -14.47 0.20
CA ASP A 157 -13.28 -15.49 -0.02
C ASP A 157 -13.16 -15.90 -1.50
#